data_AF-A0A366X5B2-F1
#
_entry.id   AF-A0A366X5B2-F1
#
_cell.length_a   1.000
_cell.length_b   1.000
_cell.length_c   1.000
_cell.angle_alpha   90.00
_cell.angle_beta   90.00
_cell.angle_gamma   90.00
#
_symmetry.space_group_name_H-M   'P 1'
#
loop_
_entity.id
_entity.type
_entity.pdbx_description
1 polymer ?
#
loop_
_entity_poly.entity_id
_entity_poly.type
_entity_poly.pdbx_seq_one_letter_code
_entity_poly.pdbx_strand_id
1 'polypeptide(L)'
;MRDPILLRKALISSLLIAFGTPLYADVLYECTFTKYGKNNLQSFMSDKVELIEKDDGSAAVLDKISKAMFKKPKAATLVTRKNKKKFSWAIRNVPTTGTSTVNLSSTIRFDTNSGKATYRLWFGGYDSDVNASGTCSKKK
;
A
#
# COMPACT_ATOMS: atom_id res chain seq x y z
N MET A 1 -30.55 -14.15 -71.24
CA MET A 1 -29.24 -13.49 -71.00
C MET A 1 -29.49 -12.18 -70.25
N ARG A 2 -28.79 -12.01 -69.12
CA ARG A 2 -28.55 -10.78 -68.32
C ARG A 2 -29.70 -10.21 -67.46
N ASP A 3 -29.64 -10.54 -66.17
CA ASP A 3 -29.97 -9.64 -65.04
C ASP A 3 -28.89 -8.52 -64.94
N PRO A 4 -29.14 -7.41 -64.20
CA PRO A 4 -28.82 -7.45 -62.77
C PRO A 4 -29.86 -6.80 -61.83
N ILE A 5 -30.02 -7.52 -60.73
CA ILE A 5 -30.76 -7.24 -59.50
C ILE A 5 -30.12 -6.07 -58.74
N LEU A 6 -30.91 -5.05 -58.41
CA LEU A 6 -30.55 -3.91 -57.57
C LEU A 6 -30.39 -4.35 -56.10
N LEU A 7 -29.15 -4.66 -55.70
CA LEU A 7 -28.76 -4.89 -54.30
C LEU A 7 -28.86 -3.57 -53.51
N ARG A 8 -29.91 -3.42 -52.70
CA ARG A 8 -29.99 -2.38 -51.66
C ARG A 8 -29.09 -2.79 -50.49
N LYS A 9 -27.98 -2.07 -50.31
CA LYS A 9 -27.08 -2.21 -49.16
C LYS A 9 -27.79 -1.77 -47.88
N ALA A 10 -28.11 -2.72 -47.00
CA ALA A 10 -28.55 -2.42 -45.64
C ALA A 10 -27.30 -2.10 -44.79
N LEU A 11 -27.22 -0.85 -44.31
CA LEU A 11 -26.24 -0.43 -43.30
C LEU A 11 -26.65 -1.03 -41.95
N ILE A 12 -25.93 -2.05 -41.51
CA ILE A 12 -26.04 -2.61 -40.16
C ILE A 12 -25.35 -1.62 -39.21
N SER A 13 -26.15 -0.80 -38.55
CA SER A 13 -25.70 0.10 -37.48
C SER A 13 -25.19 -0.74 -36.31
N SER A 14 -23.88 -0.73 -36.11
CA SER A 14 -23.20 -1.50 -35.07
C SER A 14 -23.31 -0.77 -33.74
N LEU A 15 -24.26 -1.19 -32.89
CA LEU A 15 -24.40 -0.69 -31.52
C LEU A 15 -23.29 -1.32 -30.66
N LEU A 16 -22.12 -0.68 -30.62
CA LEU A 16 -21.04 -1.00 -29.67
C LEU A 16 -21.51 -0.58 -28.26
N ILE A 17 -22.06 -1.53 -27.51
CA ILE A 17 -22.27 -1.39 -26.07
C ILE A 17 -20.87 -1.50 -25.43
N ALA A 18 -20.26 -0.33 -25.19
CA ALA A 18 -19.06 -0.24 -24.37
C ALA A 18 -19.43 -0.64 -22.94
N PHE A 19 -19.25 -1.91 -22.61
CA PHE A 19 -19.18 -2.36 -21.23
C PHE A 19 -17.94 -1.72 -20.61
N GLY A 20 -18.13 -0.57 -19.96
CA GLY A 20 -17.09 0.06 -19.16
C GLY A 20 -16.63 -0.93 -18.10
N THR A 21 -15.38 -1.36 -18.18
CA THR A 21 -14.73 -2.04 -17.07
C THR A 21 -14.77 -1.10 -15.87
N PRO A 22 -15.27 -1.52 -14.70
CA PRO A 22 -15.14 -0.71 -13.50
C PRO A 22 -13.64 -0.53 -13.23
N LEU A 23 -13.16 0.71 -13.42
CA LEU A 23 -11.87 1.16 -12.91
C LEU A 23 -11.96 1.10 -11.37
N TYR A 24 -11.59 -0.04 -10.80
CA TYR A 24 -11.39 -0.15 -9.36
C TYR A 24 -10.15 0.67 -9.04
N ALA A 25 -10.35 1.80 -8.36
CA ALA A 25 -9.26 2.69 -7.96
C ALA A 25 -8.50 2.10 -6.76
N ASP A 26 -7.18 2.28 -6.76
CA ASP A 26 -6.31 2.00 -5.62
C ASP A 26 -6.86 2.65 -4.34
N VAL A 27 -6.82 1.91 -3.24
CA VAL A 27 -7.24 2.40 -1.92
C VAL A 27 -6.01 2.88 -1.16
N LEU A 28 -5.97 4.18 -0.89
CA LEU A 28 -4.95 4.81 -0.06
C LEU A 28 -5.43 4.95 1.38
N TYR A 29 -4.62 4.51 2.33
CA TYR A 29 -4.78 4.80 3.76
C TYR A 29 -3.61 5.64 4.26
N GLU A 30 -3.92 6.71 4.98
CA GLU A 30 -2.93 7.50 5.70
C GLU A 30 -2.95 7.11 7.17
N CYS A 31 -1.79 6.71 7.68
CA CYS A 31 -1.60 6.35 9.08
C CYS A 31 -0.71 7.37 9.77
N THR A 32 -1.10 7.80 10.98
CA THR A 32 -0.32 8.69 11.85
C THR A 32 -0.08 8.03 13.20
N PHE A 33 1.14 8.08 13.71
CA PHE A 33 1.56 7.45 14.97
C PHE A 33 2.15 8.49 15.94
N THR A 34 1.86 8.35 17.24
CA THR A 34 2.23 9.35 18.26
C THR A 34 2.95 8.77 19.48
N LYS A 35 3.07 7.45 19.60
CA LYS A 35 3.82 6.83 20.70
C LYS A 35 5.20 6.38 20.24
N TYR A 36 6.20 7.16 20.66
CA TYR A 36 7.60 6.79 20.61
C TYR A 36 8.11 6.71 22.06
N GLY A 37 8.64 5.57 22.49
CA GLY A 37 9.54 5.54 23.65
C GLY A 37 10.86 6.31 23.41
N LYS A 38 11.71 6.36 24.43
CA LYS A 38 12.82 7.34 24.49
C LYS A 38 14.15 6.90 23.86
N ASN A 39 14.18 5.94 22.94
CA ASN A 39 15.44 5.32 22.48
C ASN A 39 15.81 5.70 21.03
N ASN A 40 17.10 5.78 20.71
CA ASN A 40 17.62 6.12 19.36
C ASN A 40 17.10 5.22 18.23
N LEU A 41 16.76 3.96 18.55
CA LEU A 41 16.16 3.00 17.61
C LEU A 41 14.83 3.49 17.03
N GLN A 42 14.16 4.42 17.71
CA GLN A 42 12.86 4.94 17.27
C GLN A 42 12.98 5.98 16.17
N SER A 43 14.20 6.47 15.91
CA SER A 43 14.49 7.29 14.73
C SER A 43 14.16 6.58 13.41
N PHE A 44 14.02 5.25 13.40
CA PHE A 44 13.59 4.50 12.22
C PHE A 44 12.07 4.37 12.09
N MET A 45 11.31 4.57 13.17
CA MET A 45 9.86 4.47 13.12
C MET A 45 9.24 5.71 12.49
N SER A 46 8.45 5.53 11.43
CA SER A 46 7.78 6.63 10.75
C SER A 46 6.56 7.11 11.52
N ASP A 47 6.41 8.44 11.57
CA ASP A 47 5.26 9.13 12.13
C ASP A 47 4.07 9.13 11.20
N LYS A 48 4.33 9.22 9.90
CA LYS A 48 3.35 9.05 8.84
C LYS A 48 3.72 7.90 7.94
N VAL A 49 2.72 7.09 7.62
CA VAL A 49 2.86 5.97 6.68
C VAL A 49 1.64 5.95 5.77
N GLU A 50 1.88 5.95 4.46
CA GLU A 50 0.85 5.74 3.45
C GLU A 50 0.83 4.25 3.07
N LEU A 51 -0.34 3.63 3.18
CA LEU A 51 -0.57 2.24 2.79
C LEU A 51 -1.45 2.21 1.54
N ILE A 52 -0.98 1.54 0.51
CA ILE A 52 -1.62 1.47 -0.79
C ILE A 52 -2.07 0.02 -0.99
N GLU A 53 -3.37 -0.18 -1.14
CA GLU A 53 -3.97 -1.43 -1.57
C GLU A 53 -4.39 -1.27 -3.02
N LYS A 54 -3.83 -2.11 -3.89
CA LYS A 54 -4.07 -2.05 -5.32
C LYS A 54 -5.22 -2.96 -5.72
N ASP A 55 -5.82 -2.65 -6.86
CA ASP A 55 -6.91 -3.42 -7.47
C ASP A 55 -6.54 -4.87 -7.78
N ASP A 56 -5.29 -5.12 -8.18
CA ASP A 56 -4.72 -6.44 -8.43
C ASP A 56 -4.50 -7.28 -7.15
N GLY A 57 -4.89 -6.76 -5.99
CA GLY A 57 -4.73 -7.38 -4.68
C GLY A 57 -3.33 -7.25 -4.09
N SER A 58 -2.39 -6.62 -4.80
CA SER A 58 -1.07 -6.30 -4.26
C SER A 58 -1.12 -5.08 -3.34
N ALA A 59 -0.04 -4.88 -2.59
CA ALA A 59 0.04 -3.79 -1.64
C ALA A 59 1.41 -3.12 -1.65
N ALA A 60 1.43 -1.84 -1.33
CA ALA A 60 2.64 -1.06 -1.19
C ALA A 60 2.56 -0.11 0.02
N VAL A 61 3.72 0.40 0.42
CA VAL A 61 3.87 1.32 1.54
C VAL A 61 4.84 2.43 1.19
N LEU A 62 4.48 3.67 1.55
CA LEU A 62 5.39 4.80 1.56
C LEU A 62 5.58 5.25 3.00
N ASP A 63 6.77 4.99 3.53
CA ASP A 63 7.22 5.42 4.85
C ASP A 63 8.46 6.31 4.68
N LYS A 64 8.97 6.91 5.75
CA LYS A 64 10.12 7.83 5.64
C LYS A 64 11.39 7.14 5.12
N ILE A 65 11.57 5.84 5.41
CA ILE A 65 12.74 5.07 5.01
C ILE A 65 12.64 4.69 3.54
N SER A 66 11.49 4.21 3.08
CA SER A 66 11.28 3.89 1.66
C SER A 66 11.36 5.14 0.80
N LYS A 67 10.84 6.28 1.29
CA LYS A 67 10.99 7.58 0.64
C LYS A 67 12.46 8.01 0.54
N ALA A 68 13.23 7.88 1.62
CA ALA A 68 14.64 8.26 1.65
C ALA A 68 15.53 7.35 0.78
N MET A 69 15.35 6.03 0.86
CA MET A 69 16.23 5.06 0.19
C MET A 69 15.86 4.77 -1.26
N PHE A 70 14.56 4.63 -1.56
CA PHE A 70 14.09 4.15 -2.87
C PHE A 70 13.36 5.22 -3.68
N LYS A 71 12.96 6.33 -3.06
CA LYS A 71 12.17 7.41 -3.68
C LYS A 71 10.84 6.94 -4.28
N LYS A 72 10.35 5.76 -3.86
CA LYS A 72 9.11 5.15 -4.35
C LYS A 72 8.49 4.23 -3.29
N PRO A 73 7.19 3.92 -3.39
CA PRO A 73 6.55 2.95 -2.50
C PRO A 73 7.25 1.58 -2.54
N LYS A 74 7.37 0.96 -1.38
CA LYS A 74 7.93 -0.39 -1.20
C LYS A 74 6.80 -1.40 -1.25
N ALA A 75 6.99 -2.50 -1.98
CA ALA A 75 6.03 -3.61 -1.96
C ALA A 75 5.83 -4.14 -0.53
N ALA A 76 4.57 -4.42 -0.19
CA ALA A 76 4.14 -4.92 1.11
C ALA A 76 3.21 -6.12 0.93
N THR A 77 3.17 -6.97 1.95
CA THR A 77 2.15 -8.01 2.07
C THR A 77 0.94 -7.44 2.77
N LEU A 78 -0.24 -7.62 2.18
CA LEU A 78 -1.53 -7.29 2.79
C LEU A 78 -2.26 -8.57 3.21
N VAL A 79 -2.72 -8.58 4.46
CA VAL A 79 -3.68 -9.57 4.96
C VAL A 79 -4.91 -8.83 5.47
N THR A 80 -6.06 -9.15 4.89
CA THR A 80 -7.36 -8.58 5.29
C THR A 80 -8.20 -9.65 5.98
N ARG A 81 -8.77 -9.32 7.15
CA ARG A 81 -9.70 -10.17 7.89
C ARG A 81 -10.86 -9.32 8.42
N LYS A 82 -12.05 -9.45 7.82
CA LYS A 82 -13.20 -8.59 8.12
C LYS A 82 -12.79 -7.11 7.99
N ASN A 83 -12.98 -6.32 9.05
CA ASN A 83 -12.61 -4.92 9.15
C ASN A 83 -11.14 -4.71 9.63
N LYS A 84 -10.32 -5.75 9.73
CA LYS A 84 -8.93 -5.64 10.18
C LYS A 84 -7.98 -5.82 9.00
N LYS A 85 -7.01 -4.91 8.86
CA LYS A 85 -5.95 -4.98 7.86
C LYS A 85 -4.58 -5.09 8.53
N LYS A 86 -3.70 -5.89 7.94
CA LYS A 86 -2.30 -6.03 8.32
C LYS A 86 -1.42 -5.83 7.09
N PHE A 87 -0.59 -4.79 7.11
CA PHE A 87 0.47 -4.57 6.14
C PHE A 87 1.81 -5.00 6.74
N SER A 88 2.66 -5.68 5.98
CA SER A 88 3.99 -6.08 6.42
C SER A 88 5.01 -5.91 5.31
N TRP A 89 6.18 -5.36 5.62
CA TRP A 89 7.26 -5.14 4.67
C TRP A 89 8.61 -5.18 5.37
N ALA A 90 9.67 -5.39 4.59
CA ALA A 90 11.03 -5.38 5.08
C ALA A 90 11.92 -4.53 4.18
N ILE A 91 12.88 -3.84 4.81
CA ILE A 91 13.92 -3.05 4.13
C ILE A 91 15.26 -3.54 4.67
N ARG A 92 16.17 -3.89 3.77
CA ARG A 92 17.50 -4.38 4.13
C ARG A 92 18.54 -3.30 3.94
N ASN A 93 19.66 -3.43 4.65
CA ASN A 93 20.83 -2.55 4.54
C ASN A 93 20.46 -1.06 4.74
N VAL A 94 19.59 -0.77 5.70
CA VAL A 94 19.21 0.60 6.06
C VAL A 94 20.42 1.26 6.73
N PRO A 95 20.94 2.38 6.21
CA PRO A 95 22.06 3.07 6.83
C PRO A 95 21.72 3.52 8.26
N THR A 96 22.67 3.33 9.17
CA THR A 96 22.61 3.84 10.55
C THR A 96 23.62 4.98 10.71
N THR A 97 23.67 5.62 11.88
CA THR A 97 24.71 6.62 12.17
C THR A 97 26.09 5.96 12.14
N GLY A 98 26.94 6.32 11.17
CA GLY A 98 28.26 5.73 10.94
C GLY A 98 28.32 4.90 9.65
N THR A 99 29.11 3.82 9.65
CA THR A 99 29.31 2.92 8.49
C THR A 99 28.47 1.65 8.54
N SER A 100 27.71 1.43 9.60
CA SER A 100 26.88 0.24 9.78
C SER A 100 25.51 0.34 9.10
N THR A 101 24.93 -0.82 8.82
CA THR A 101 23.56 -0.94 8.31
C THR A 101 22.72 -1.85 9.19
N VAL A 102 21.39 -1.70 9.11
CA VAL A 102 20.43 -2.54 9.83
C VAL A 102 19.33 -3.04 8.89
N ASN A 103 18.81 -4.24 9.18
CA ASN A 103 17.64 -4.77 8.49
C ASN A 103 16.40 -4.43 9.31
N LEU A 104 15.35 -3.96 8.65
CA LEU A 104 14.11 -3.56 9.29
C LEU A 104 12.94 -4.41 8.79
N SER A 105 12.13 -4.90 9.72
CA SER A 105 10.86 -5.57 9.45
C SER A 105 9.74 -4.80 10.10
N SER A 106 8.82 -4.28 9.30
CA SER A 106 7.72 -3.42 9.74
C SER A 106 6.39 -4.14 9.62
N THR A 107 5.46 -3.84 10.53
CA THR A 107 4.07 -4.29 10.44
C THR A 107 3.13 -3.23 10.97
N ILE A 108 2.16 -2.83 10.16
CA ILE A 108 1.02 -2.02 10.61
C ILE A 108 -0.23 -2.89 10.66
N ARG A 109 -0.96 -2.82 11.77
CA ARG A 109 -2.30 -3.41 11.92
C ARG A 109 -3.29 -2.32 12.27
N PHE A 110 -4.41 -2.27 11.58
CA PHE A 110 -5.48 -1.34 11.90
C PHE A 110 -6.86 -1.94 11.65
N ASP A 111 -7.84 -1.34 12.32
CA ASP A 111 -9.27 -1.65 12.15
C ASP A 111 -9.90 -0.53 11.31
N THR A 112 -10.47 -0.87 10.15
CA THR A 112 -11.05 0.08 9.19
C THR A 112 -12.29 0.79 9.71
N ASN A 113 -12.98 0.25 10.72
CA ASN A 113 -14.17 0.87 11.29
C ASN A 113 -13.79 1.91 12.34
N SER A 114 -12.85 1.56 13.23
CA SER A 114 -12.44 2.46 14.31
C SER A 114 -11.26 3.37 13.95
N GLY A 115 -10.54 3.06 12.87
CA GLY A 115 -9.29 3.71 12.49
C GLY A 115 -8.11 3.40 13.41
N LYS A 116 -8.30 2.70 14.55
CA LYS A 116 -7.23 2.44 15.52
C LYS A 116 -6.15 1.58 14.89
N ALA A 117 -4.90 2.00 15.05
CA ALA A 117 -3.74 1.38 14.43
C ALA A 117 -2.61 1.10 15.42
N THR A 118 -1.82 0.08 15.10
CA THR A 118 -0.56 -0.26 15.76
C THR A 118 0.53 -0.43 14.72
N TYR A 119 1.73 0.07 15.00
CA TYR A 119 2.90 -0.09 14.16
C TYR A 119 3.99 -0.76 14.98
N ARG A 120 4.48 -1.90 14.49
CA ARG A 120 5.60 -2.65 15.04
C ARG A 120 6.78 -2.59 14.08
N LEU A 121 7.97 -2.31 14.60
CA LEU A 121 9.24 -2.28 13.88
C LEU A 121 10.24 -3.20 14.58
N TRP A 122 10.81 -4.13 13.82
CA TRP A 122 11.86 -5.04 14.26
C TRP A 122 13.19 -4.73 13.60
N PHE A 123 14.26 -4.83 14.36
CA PHE A 123 15.64 -4.71 13.90
C PHE A 123 16.23 -6.12 13.75
N GLY A 124 16.56 -6.51 12.52
CA GLY A 124 17.18 -7.81 12.26
C GLY A 124 18.51 -7.94 12.99
N GLY A 125 18.69 -9.05 13.72
CA GLY A 125 19.85 -9.29 14.57
C GLY A 125 19.74 -8.74 15.99
N TYR A 126 18.58 -8.20 16.38
CA TYR A 126 18.32 -7.71 17.74
C TYR A 126 17.05 -8.34 18.31
N ASP A 127 17.02 -8.56 19.62
CA ASP A 127 15.85 -9.09 20.33
C ASP A 127 14.77 -8.03 20.60
N SER A 128 15.09 -6.75 20.36
CA SER A 128 14.19 -5.64 20.63
C SER A 128 13.32 -5.27 19.44
N ASP A 129 12.03 -5.03 19.70
CA ASP A 129 11.12 -4.35 18.79
C ASP A 129 10.63 -3.02 19.36
N VAL A 130 10.25 -2.11 18.46
CA VAL A 130 9.61 -0.83 18.81
C VAL A 130 8.16 -0.90 18.37
N ASN A 131 7.26 -0.44 19.25
CA ASN A 131 5.83 -0.41 19.00
C ASN A 131 5.29 1.01 19.17
N ALA A 132 4.38 1.40 18.27
CA ALA A 132 3.60 2.62 18.35
C ALA A 132 2.11 2.34 18.19
N SER A 133 1.30 3.23 18.77
CA SER A 133 -0.14 3.31 18.54
C SER A 133 -0.45 4.56 17.74
N GLY A 134 -1.52 4.51 16.96
CA GLY A 134 -1.90 5.58 16.07
C GLY A 134 -3.28 5.38 15.46
N THR A 135 -3.53 6.10 14.37
CA THR A 135 -4.77 6.04 13.61
C THR A 135 -4.49 5.94 12.13
N CYS A 136 -5.29 5.16 11.41
CA CYS A 136 -5.29 5.08 9.95
C CYS A 136 -6.67 5.47 9.42
N SER A 137 -6.71 6.25 8.35
CA SER A 137 -7.94 6.64 7.66
C SER A 137 -7.80 6.45 6.16
N LYS A 138 -8.86 5.99 5.50
CA LYS A 138 -8.92 5.96 4.04
C LYS A 138 -8.90 7.40 3.51
N LYS A 139 -7.96 7.71 2.63
CA LYS A 139 -7.94 8.96 1.85
C LYS A 139 -9.10 8.90 0.85
N LYS A 140 -9.91 9.96 0.84
CA LYS A 140 -10.95 10.16 -0.16
C LYS A 140 -10.35 10.73 -1.45
#